data_AF-A0AAP2IM75-F1
#
_entry.id   AF-A0AAP2IM75-F1
#
_cell.length_a   1.000
_cell.length_b   1.000
_cell.length_c   1.000
_cell.angle_alpha   90.00
_cell.angle_beta   90.00
_cell.angle_gamma   90.00
#
_symmetry.space_group_name_H-M   'P 1'
#
loop_
_entity.id
_entity.type
_entity.pdbx_description
1 polymer ?
#
loop_
_entity_poly.entity_id
_entity_poly.type
_entity_poly.pdbx_seq_one_letter_code
_entity_poly.pdbx_strand_id
1 'polypeptide(L)'
;MKRKDLYVEIYNTVLTEVHIADRDTLTEILESLSIYKFTDAFSSLLPSLNGDKSYLKNFVEKIKDCSNDPNIDLEEEIDNPFDFASFEMVEASRKVHLHKFYHYNIDCIIVTSKCLYYDNSKKFTDAILWEAIEKLWKNILDARLSKNNFFSSLKNLDDDHFFILKTAVITATDSWRIYSEAYFEKVINNDILIPEELKYIDSALCTGLSPDWNNSYEQYHDSFNIIADMRNANDLLTRFLKMYQVLEFFTFRLKLIPLTKGQATRNSFISNVRHTVDTISKGELKSLQDLFAKVFNSIHNTEVKNLVEPIQTNNIKLSKYLNQTLTRQIKSILGLTNQNISNPSNVAELIYKIRCCIVHSKESEIHFTPNNISEYKDLIPVMRVLIKVIQNSIVETINNSGKKDLEFQSESMLLY
;
A
#
# COMPACT_ATOMS: atom_id res chain seq x y z
N MET A 1 -29.02 24.39 -11.70
CA MET A 1 -29.13 23.18 -12.56
C MET A 1 -29.39 22.01 -11.64
N LYS A 2 -30.48 21.29 -11.85
CA LYS A 2 -30.86 20.19 -10.99
C LYS A 2 -29.99 18.97 -11.24
N ARG A 3 -29.81 18.14 -10.22
CA ARG A 3 -29.00 16.91 -10.31
C ARG A 3 -29.45 16.00 -11.45
N LYS A 4 -30.76 15.80 -11.61
CA LYS A 4 -31.31 15.01 -12.73
C LYS A 4 -30.94 15.56 -14.11
N ASP A 5 -30.89 16.88 -14.28
CA ASP A 5 -30.56 17.50 -15.56
C ASP A 5 -29.06 17.36 -15.85
N LEU A 6 -28.22 17.48 -14.82
CA LEU A 6 -26.79 17.18 -14.94
C LEU A 6 -26.55 15.74 -15.39
N TYR A 7 -27.27 14.78 -14.81
CA TYR A 7 -27.12 13.37 -15.17
C TYR A 7 -27.51 13.09 -16.61
N VAL A 8 -28.55 13.75 -17.14
CA VAL A 8 -28.91 13.68 -18.56
C VAL A 8 -27.78 14.22 -19.43
N GLU A 9 -27.17 15.36 -19.08
CA GLU A 9 -26.03 15.94 -19.81
C GLU A 9 -24.79 15.04 -19.80
N ILE A 10 -24.49 14.40 -18.66
CA ILE A 10 -23.40 13.43 -18.57
C ILE A 10 -23.69 12.24 -19.49
N TYR A 11 -24.92 11.69 -19.46
CA TYR A 11 -25.34 10.61 -20.35
C TYR A 11 -25.22 10.99 -21.82
N ASN A 12 -25.71 12.16 -22.24
CA ASN A 12 -25.60 12.63 -23.62
C ASN A 12 -24.15 12.71 -24.08
N THR A 13 -23.25 13.13 -23.19
CA THR A 13 -21.81 13.15 -23.50
C THR A 13 -21.24 11.74 -23.61
N VAL A 14 -21.63 10.82 -22.72
CA VAL A 14 -21.26 9.39 -22.81
C VAL A 14 -21.75 8.75 -24.12
N LEU A 15 -22.98 9.04 -24.56
CA LEU A 15 -23.50 8.53 -25.83
C LEU A 15 -22.67 8.99 -27.03
N THR A 16 -22.16 10.22 -26.95
CA THR A 16 -21.23 10.76 -27.95
C THR A 16 -19.90 10.00 -27.94
N GLU A 17 -19.40 9.59 -26.78
CA GLU A 17 -18.17 8.81 -26.65
C GLU A 17 -18.32 7.34 -27.08
N VAL A 18 -19.49 6.74 -26.86
CA VAL A 18 -19.76 5.32 -27.18
C VAL A 18 -20.02 5.11 -28.68
N HIS A 19 -20.58 6.10 -29.37
CA HIS A 19 -20.98 6.02 -30.79
C HIS A 19 -21.93 4.84 -31.08
N ILE A 20 -23.10 4.81 -30.42
CA ILE A 20 -24.11 3.78 -30.64
C ILE A 20 -24.58 3.80 -32.09
N ALA A 21 -24.34 2.71 -32.82
CA ALA A 21 -24.70 2.57 -34.23
C ALA A 21 -26.18 2.21 -34.43
N ASP A 22 -26.77 1.49 -33.48
CA ASP A 22 -28.17 1.09 -33.54
C ASP A 22 -29.10 2.24 -33.15
N ARG A 23 -29.95 2.65 -34.09
CA ARG A 23 -30.84 3.80 -33.91
C ARG A 23 -31.97 3.53 -32.94
N ASP A 24 -32.45 2.30 -32.89
CA ASP A 24 -33.56 1.92 -32.01
C ASP A 24 -33.08 1.94 -30.55
N THR A 25 -31.91 1.35 -30.27
CA THR A 25 -31.24 1.43 -28.97
C THR A 25 -30.96 2.88 -28.56
N LEU A 26 -30.43 3.71 -29.46
CA LEU A 26 -30.18 5.12 -29.17
C LEU A 26 -31.48 5.88 -28.82
N THR A 27 -32.56 5.60 -29.56
CA THR A 27 -33.87 6.22 -29.33
C THR A 27 -34.43 5.81 -27.98
N GLU A 28 -34.39 4.52 -27.63
CA GLU A 28 -34.85 3.98 -26.35
C GLU A 28 -34.10 4.64 -25.16
N ILE A 29 -32.79 4.83 -25.29
CA ILE A 29 -31.99 5.50 -24.26
C ILE A 29 -32.42 6.97 -24.12
N LEU A 30 -32.55 7.71 -25.23
CA LEU A 30 -32.92 9.12 -25.20
C LEU A 30 -34.35 9.33 -24.66
N GLU A 31 -35.29 8.46 -25.02
CA GLU A 31 -36.65 8.47 -24.47
C GLU A 31 -36.63 8.24 -22.97
N SER A 32 -35.86 7.25 -22.49
CA SER A 32 -35.70 6.97 -21.06
C SER A 32 -35.11 8.16 -20.30
N LEU A 33 -34.10 8.84 -20.87
CA LEU A 33 -33.49 10.03 -20.28
C LEU A 33 -34.44 11.23 -20.23
N SER A 34 -35.31 11.39 -21.23
CA SER A 34 -36.27 12.51 -21.30
C SER A 34 -37.30 12.48 -20.16
N ILE A 35 -37.54 11.31 -19.58
CA ILE A 35 -38.42 11.09 -18.42
C ILE A 35 -37.64 10.67 -17.16
N TYR A 36 -36.32 10.90 -17.14
CA TYR A 36 -35.42 10.65 -16.01
C TYR A 36 -35.38 9.20 -15.49
N LYS A 37 -35.62 8.22 -16.37
CA LYS A 37 -35.52 6.79 -16.04
C LYS A 37 -34.11 6.25 -16.29
N PHE A 38 -33.18 6.59 -15.38
CA PHE A 38 -31.77 6.20 -15.50
C PHE A 38 -31.53 4.69 -15.41
N THR A 39 -32.40 3.92 -14.75
CA THR A 39 -32.34 2.45 -14.71
C THR A 39 -32.57 1.82 -16.07
N ASP A 40 -33.56 2.31 -16.81
CA ASP A 40 -33.90 1.83 -18.15
C ASP A 40 -32.80 2.28 -19.13
N ALA A 41 -32.38 3.55 -19.07
CA ALA A 41 -31.29 4.09 -19.88
C ALA A 41 -29.97 3.31 -19.69
N PHE A 42 -29.60 2.96 -18.46
CA PHE A 42 -28.42 2.14 -18.18
C PHE A 42 -28.55 0.74 -18.78
N SER A 43 -29.72 0.11 -18.65
CA SER A 43 -29.97 -1.26 -19.13
C SER A 43 -29.85 -1.36 -20.65
N SER A 44 -30.37 -0.37 -21.39
CA SER A 44 -30.23 -0.29 -22.85
C SER A 44 -28.82 0.09 -23.30
N LEU A 45 -28.08 0.89 -22.52
CA LEU A 45 -26.69 1.25 -22.82
C LEU A 45 -25.70 0.12 -22.53
N LEU A 46 -25.95 -0.70 -21.50
CA LEU A 46 -25.02 -1.70 -20.98
C LEU A 46 -24.43 -2.65 -22.06
N PRO A 47 -25.20 -3.18 -23.04
CA PRO A 47 -24.64 -4.01 -24.10
C PRO A 47 -23.61 -3.30 -24.99
N SER A 48 -23.65 -1.97 -25.06
CA SER A 48 -22.70 -1.13 -25.79
C SER A 48 -21.44 -0.79 -24.99
N LEU A 49 -21.42 -1.06 -23.68
CA LEU A 49 -20.28 -0.78 -22.77
C LEU A 49 -19.33 -1.97 -22.66
N ASN A 50 -18.96 -2.55 -23.80
CA ASN A 50 -18.09 -3.72 -23.91
C ASN A 50 -16.75 -3.36 -24.57
N GLY A 51 -15.75 -4.24 -24.47
CA GLY A 51 -14.45 -4.04 -25.11
C GLY A 51 -13.76 -2.74 -24.70
N ASP A 52 -13.44 -1.88 -25.67
CA ASP A 52 -12.76 -0.59 -25.49
C ASP A 52 -13.63 0.48 -24.82
N LYS A 53 -14.93 0.22 -24.62
CA LYS A 53 -15.88 1.13 -23.93
C LYS A 53 -16.21 0.69 -22.50
N SER A 54 -15.67 -0.45 -22.06
CA SER A 54 -15.93 -1.01 -20.72
C SER A 54 -15.56 -0.06 -19.58
N TYR A 55 -14.61 0.86 -19.79
CA TYR A 55 -14.17 1.85 -18.81
C TYR A 55 -15.29 2.83 -18.36
N LEU A 56 -16.34 3.00 -19.16
CA LEU A 56 -17.48 3.87 -18.84
C LEU A 56 -18.52 3.20 -17.94
N LYS A 57 -18.51 1.87 -17.85
CA LYS A 57 -19.55 1.07 -17.19
C LYS A 57 -19.79 1.51 -15.75
N ASN A 58 -18.73 1.55 -14.94
CA ASN A 58 -18.83 1.90 -13.51
C ASN A 58 -19.28 3.35 -13.31
N PHE A 59 -18.84 4.25 -14.19
CA PHE A 59 -19.19 5.67 -14.12
C PHE A 59 -20.69 5.89 -14.38
N VAL A 60 -21.24 5.24 -15.41
CA VAL A 60 -22.66 5.35 -15.74
C VAL A 60 -23.54 4.54 -14.77
N GLU A 61 -23.06 3.39 -14.30
CA GLU A 61 -23.75 2.62 -13.26
C GLU A 61 -23.92 3.43 -11.97
N LYS A 62 -22.97 4.30 -11.63
CA LYS A 62 -23.09 5.18 -10.45
C LYS A 62 -24.25 6.16 -10.58
N ILE A 63 -24.50 6.74 -11.76
CA ILE A 63 -25.68 7.60 -11.99
C ILE A 63 -26.98 6.82 -11.75
N LYS A 64 -27.04 5.58 -12.28
CA LYS A 64 -28.17 4.68 -12.06
C LYS A 64 -28.36 4.38 -10.57
N ASP A 65 -27.29 4.04 -9.86
CA ASP A 65 -27.33 3.74 -8.43
C ASP A 65 -27.78 4.99 -7.63
N CYS A 66 -27.27 6.19 -7.94
CA CYS A 66 -27.68 7.43 -7.30
C CYS A 66 -29.16 7.76 -7.54
N SER A 67 -29.68 7.51 -8.74
CA SER A 67 -31.10 7.75 -9.05
C SER A 67 -32.08 6.85 -8.31
N ASN A 68 -31.60 5.71 -7.81
CA ASN A 68 -32.41 4.76 -7.03
C ASN A 68 -32.21 4.92 -5.51
N ASP A 69 -31.26 5.76 -5.07
CA ASP A 69 -31.00 5.98 -3.65
C ASP A 69 -32.05 6.94 -3.08
N PRO A 70 -32.90 6.50 -2.12
CA PRO A 70 -33.93 7.36 -1.55
C PRO A 70 -33.36 8.54 -0.75
N ASN A 71 -32.07 8.54 -0.41
CA ASN A 71 -31.42 9.64 0.30
C ASN A 71 -30.87 10.73 -0.63
N ILE A 72 -30.90 10.52 -1.94
CA ILE A 72 -30.41 11.48 -2.94
C ILE A 72 -31.60 12.22 -3.54
N ASP A 73 -31.64 13.53 -3.34
CA ASP A 73 -32.64 14.39 -3.98
C ASP A 73 -32.23 14.72 -5.42
N LEU A 74 -32.96 14.20 -6.40
CA LEU A 74 -32.72 14.47 -7.82
C LEU A 74 -33.18 15.86 -8.25
N GLU A 75 -34.05 16.51 -7.47
CA GLU A 75 -34.50 17.88 -7.71
C GLU A 75 -33.56 18.93 -7.08
N GLU A 76 -32.59 18.49 -6.27
CA GLU A 76 -31.60 19.37 -5.66
C GLU A 76 -30.83 20.16 -6.72
N GLU A 77 -30.70 21.46 -6.49
CA GLU A 77 -29.80 22.30 -7.28
C GLU A 77 -28.35 22.03 -6.85
N ILE A 78 -27.55 21.50 -7.77
CA ILE A 78 -26.12 21.37 -7.54
C ILE A 78 -25.55 22.77 -7.51
N ASP A 79 -25.05 23.23 -6.38
CA ASP A 79 -24.41 24.54 -6.26
C ASP A 79 -23.07 24.59 -7.03
N ASN A 80 -22.70 25.76 -7.55
CA ASN A 80 -21.37 26.00 -8.09
C ASN A 80 -20.77 27.27 -7.50
N PRO A 81 -20.19 27.19 -6.29
CA PRO A 81 -19.54 28.32 -5.67
C PRO A 81 -18.13 28.59 -6.24
N PHE A 82 -17.64 27.74 -7.16
CA PHE A 82 -16.26 27.80 -7.64
C PHE A 82 -16.13 28.75 -8.84
N ASP A 83 -15.18 29.66 -8.74
CA ASP A 83 -14.90 30.66 -9.75
C ASP A 83 -13.92 30.16 -10.82
N PHE A 84 -13.10 29.16 -10.48
CA PHE A 84 -12.03 28.66 -11.33
C PHE A 84 -12.02 27.14 -11.39
N ALA A 85 -11.78 26.61 -12.59
CA ALA A 85 -11.55 25.21 -12.85
C ALA A 85 -10.26 25.01 -13.66
N SER A 86 -9.40 24.06 -13.27
CA SER A 86 -8.21 23.69 -14.03
C SER A 86 -8.03 22.17 -14.10
N PHE A 87 -7.35 21.74 -15.16
CA PHE A 87 -6.92 20.37 -15.38
C PHE A 87 -5.43 20.38 -15.68
N GLU A 88 -4.64 19.74 -14.82
CA GLU A 88 -3.20 19.96 -14.76
C GLU A 88 -2.46 18.63 -14.81
N MET A 89 -1.37 18.61 -15.57
CA MET A 89 -0.43 17.49 -15.58
C MET A 89 0.66 17.72 -14.55
N VAL A 90 0.94 16.71 -13.73
CA VAL A 90 2.06 16.79 -12.79
C VAL A 90 3.40 16.73 -13.52
N GLU A 91 4.35 17.54 -13.07
CA GLU A 91 5.74 17.47 -13.56
C GLU A 91 6.33 16.07 -13.31
N ALA A 92 7.17 15.59 -14.23
CA ALA A 92 7.77 14.26 -14.14
C ALA A 92 8.53 14.01 -12.81
N SER A 93 9.17 15.04 -12.27
CA SER A 93 9.87 14.99 -10.98
C SER A 93 8.94 14.85 -9.76
N ARG A 94 7.66 15.23 -9.91
CA ARG A 94 6.66 15.27 -8.82
C ARG A 94 5.66 14.12 -8.89
N LYS A 95 5.67 13.31 -9.96
CA LYS A 95 4.77 12.16 -10.16
C LYS A 95 4.68 11.23 -8.96
N VAL A 96 5.81 10.97 -8.29
CA VAL A 96 5.89 10.12 -7.10
C VAL A 96 5.09 10.66 -5.90
N HIS A 97 4.75 11.94 -5.91
CA HIS A 97 3.95 12.62 -4.89
C HIS A 97 2.49 12.82 -5.29
N LEU A 98 2.09 12.37 -6.49
CA LEU A 98 0.70 12.38 -6.91
C LEU A 98 0.00 11.13 -6.39
N HIS A 99 -0.90 11.29 -5.43
CA HIS A 99 -1.57 10.19 -4.75
C HIS A 99 -3.03 10.05 -5.19
N LYS A 100 -3.59 8.84 -5.06
CA LYS A 100 -5.04 8.64 -5.23
C LYS A 100 -5.78 9.33 -4.07
N PHE A 101 -6.27 10.54 -4.28
CA PHE A 101 -7.15 11.18 -3.30
C PHE A 101 -8.04 12.22 -3.95
N TYR A 102 -9.05 12.61 -3.20
CA TYR A 102 -9.84 13.80 -3.45
C TYR A 102 -9.89 14.65 -2.19
N HIS A 103 -9.98 15.96 -2.41
CA HIS A 103 -10.22 16.96 -1.38
C HIS A 103 -11.53 17.66 -1.67
N TYR A 104 -12.29 17.94 -0.63
CA TYR A 104 -13.57 18.61 -0.75
C TYR A 104 -13.76 19.54 0.45
N ASN A 105 -13.74 20.84 0.21
CA ASN A 105 -14.20 21.85 1.14
C ASN A 105 -14.92 22.98 0.38
N ILE A 106 -15.41 23.99 1.12
CA ILE A 106 -16.17 25.09 0.54
C ILE A 106 -15.35 25.96 -0.44
N ASP A 107 -14.03 26.01 -0.27
CA ASP A 107 -13.14 26.88 -1.03
C ASP A 107 -12.42 26.15 -2.17
N CYS A 108 -12.31 24.82 -2.10
CA CYS A 108 -11.53 24.00 -3.01
C CYS A 108 -12.04 22.57 -3.14
N ILE A 109 -12.05 22.08 -4.37
CA ILE A 109 -12.17 20.67 -4.69
C ILE A 109 -10.94 20.24 -5.47
N ILE A 110 -10.35 19.12 -5.09
CA ILE A 110 -9.29 18.46 -5.86
C ILE A 110 -9.71 17.03 -6.13
N VAL A 111 -9.59 16.59 -7.37
CA VAL A 111 -9.83 15.20 -7.76
C VAL A 111 -8.68 14.74 -8.62
N THR A 112 -7.86 13.80 -8.15
CA THR A 112 -6.83 13.20 -9.01
C THR A 112 -7.48 12.28 -10.04
N SER A 113 -6.94 12.21 -11.26
CA SER A 113 -7.50 11.39 -12.34
C SER A 113 -7.65 9.91 -11.94
N LYS A 114 -6.76 9.44 -11.07
CA LYS A 114 -6.77 8.11 -10.44
C LYS A 114 -8.00 7.80 -9.59
N CYS A 115 -8.73 8.83 -9.13
CA CYS A 115 -10.02 8.69 -8.44
C CYS A 115 -11.18 8.40 -9.39
N LEU A 116 -11.04 8.71 -10.69
CA LEU A 116 -12.13 8.61 -11.65
C LEU A 116 -12.38 7.18 -12.13
N TYR A 117 -11.32 6.39 -12.32
CA TYR A 117 -11.45 5.01 -12.73
C TYR A 117 -11.29 4.07 -11.53
N TYR A 118 -12.32 3.25 -11.33
CA TYR A 118 -12.28 2.13 -10.40
C TYR A 118 -11.84 0.88 -11.17
N ASP A 119 -11.18 -0.03 -10.47
CA ASP A 119 -11.04 -1.41 -10.96
C ASP A 119 -12.44 -1.89 -11.36
N ASN A 120 -12.60 -2.43 -12.57
CA ASN A 120 -13.89 -2.87 -13.13
C ASN A 120 -14.64 -3.87 -12.22
N SER A 121 -13.96 -4.42 -11.20
CA SER A 121 -14.50 -5.28 -10.15
C SER A 121 -15.13 -4.55 -8.94
N LYS A 122 -14.96 -3.23 -8.79
CA LYS A 122 -15.39 -2.46 -7.59
C LYS A 122 -16.37 -1.33 -7.95
N LYS A 123 -17.49 -1.25 -7.20
CA LYS A 123 -18.49 -0.19 -7.32
C LYS A 123 -18.01 1.15 -6.77
N PHE A 124 -18.55 2.24 -7.33
CA PHE A 124 -18.35 3.59 -6.84
C PHE A 124 -19.18 3.82 -5.56
N THR A 125 -18.54 3.71 -4.40
CA THR A 125 -19.20 3.71 -3.09
C THR A 125 -19.04 5.01 -2.30
N ASP A 126 -18.11 5.88 -2.70
CA ASP A 126 -17.81 7.11 -1.98
C ASP A 126 -18.75 8.25 -2.39
N ALA A 127 -19.63 8.67 -1.48
CA ALA A 127 -20.61 9.72 -1.76
C ALA A 127 -19.98 11.11 -1.93
N ILE A 128 -18.94 11.43 -1.14
CA ILE A 128 -18.29 12.75 -1.17
C ILE A 128 -17.49 12.91 -2.46
N LEU A 129 -16.79 11.86 -2.89
CA LEU A 129 -16.12 11.88 -4.19
C LEU A 129 -17.13 12.07 -5.33
N TRP A 130 -18.31 11.45 -5.25
CA TRP A 130 -19.33 11.61 -6.29
C TRP A 130 -19.86 13.05 -6.35
N GLU A 131 -20.13 13.67 -5.19
CA GLU A 131 -20.50 15.08 -5.12
C GLU A 131 -19.41 15.99 -5.69
N ALA A 132 -18.14 15.69 -5.44
CA ALA A 132 -17.01 16.40 -6.04
C ALA A 132 -17.02 16.30 -7.57
N ILE A 133 -17.31 15.11 -8.12
CA ILE A 133 -17.44 14.87 -9.55
C ILE A 133 -18.65 15.61 -10.14
N GLU A 134 -19.79 15.66 -9.44
CA GLU A 134 -20.96 16.43 -9.86
C GLU A 134 -20.64 17.93 -10.00
N LYS A 135 -19.96 18.51 -9.02
CA LYS A 135 -19.53 19.91 -9.05
C LYS A 135 -18.47 20.17 -10.12
N LEU A 136 -17.54 19.23 -10.32
CA LEU A 136 -16.58 19.28 -11.44
C LEU A 136 -17.31 19.32 -12.78
N TRP A 137 -18.26 18.40 -12.99
CA TRP A 137 -19.04 18.31 -14.23
C TRP A 137 -19.87 19.56 -14.50
N LYS A 138 -20.49 20.13 -13.46
CA LYS A 138 -21.21 21.40 -13.57
C LYS A 138 -20.29 22.54 -14.03
N ASN A 139 -19.03 22.58 -13.60
CA ASN A 139 -18.05 23.60 -14.01
C ASN A 139 -17.53 23.42 -15.44
N ILE A 140 -17.49 22.19 -15.94
CA ILE A 140 -16.96 21.88 -17.28
C ILE A 140 -18.07 21.67 -18.32
N LEU A 141 -19.33 21.96 -17.98
CA LEU A 141 -20.50 21.68 -18.80
C LEU A 141 -20.43 22.28 -20.21
N ASP A 142 -19.88 23.49 -20.34
CA ASP A 142 -19.76 24.17 -21.65
C ASP A 142 -18.35 24.06 -22.25
N ALA A 143 -17.41 23.45 -21.52
CA ALA A 143 -16.00 23.36 -21.90
C ALA A 143 -15.69 22.02 -22.59
N ARG A 144 -15.85 21.97 -23.92
CA ARG A 144 -15.61 20.76 -24.74
C ARG A 144 -14.22 20.14 -24.48
N LEU A 145 -13.17 20.95 -24.37
CA LEU A 145 -11.83 20.46 -24.10
C LEU A 145 -11.75 19.75 -22.73
N SER A 146 -12.36 20.33 -21.70
CA SER A 146 -12.36 19.76 -20.35
C SER A 146 -13.15 18.46 -20.27
N LYS A 147 -14.28 18.34 -20.99
CA LYS A 147 -15.01 17.07 -21.13
C LYS A 147 -14.16 15.99 -21.79
N ASN A 148 -13.47 16.34 -22.88
CA ASN A 148 -12.57 15.40 -23.56
C ASN A 148 -11.42 14.95 -22.65
N ASN A 149 -10.85 15.87 -21.86
CA ASN A 149 -9.80 15.55 -20.89
C ASN A 149 -10.30 14.56 -19.84
N PHE A 150 -11.50 14.79 -19.29
CA PHE A 150 -12.14 13.88 -18.32
C PHE A 150 -12.28 12.44 -18.86
N PHE A 151 -12.86 12.27 -20.06
CA PHE A 151 -12.99 10.94 -20.65
C PHE A 151 -11.67 10.34 -21.10
N SER A 152 -10.72 11.17 -21.54
CA SER A 152 -9.36 10.71 -21.86
C SER A 152 -8.66 10.15 -20.62
N SER A 153 -8.83 10.79 -19.46
CA SER A 153 -8.28 10.30 -18.20
C SER A 153 -8.90 8.95 -17.78
N LEU A 154 -10.22 8.80 -17.94
CA LEU A 154 -10.92 7.54 -17.70
C LEU A 154 -10.47 6.43 -18.66
N LYS A 155 -10.37 6.72 -19.96
CA LYS A 155 -10.03 5.76 -21.01
C LYS A 155 -8.58 5.27 -20.91
N ASN A 156 -7.65 6.18 -20.62
CA ASN A 156 -6.21 5.89 -20.63
C ASN A 156 -5.66 5.46 -19.28
N LEU A 157 -6.50 5.36 -18.23
CA LEU A 157 -6.08 5.12 -16.85
C LEU A 157 -4.99 6.11 -16.43
N ASP A 158 -5.30 7.39 -16.62
CA ASP A 158 -4.37 8.48 -16.40
C ASP A 158 -4.04 8.65 -14.91
N ASP A 159 -2.76 8.48 -14.61
CA ASP A 159 -2.19 8.52 -13.26
C ASP A 159 -1.42 9.82 -13.00
N ASP A 160 -1.38 10.76 -13.96
CA ASP A 160 -0.47 11.91 -13.96
C ASP A 160 -1.21 13.27 -13.87
N HIS A 161 -2.54 13.28 -13.88
CA HIS A 161 -3.30 14.53 -13.85
C HIS A 161 -4.23 14.64 -12.65
N PHE A 162 -4.67 15.88 -12.40
CA PHE A 162 -5.65 16.22 -11.39
C PHE A 162 -6.48 17.43 -11.82
N PHE A 163 -7.69 17.48 -11.29
CA PHE A 163 -8.63 18.58 -11.45
C PHE A 163 -8.63 19.44 -10.20
N ILE A 164 -8.69 20.76 -10.36
CA ILE A 164 -8.94 21.71 -9.28
C ILE A 164 -10.18 22.52 -9.60
N LEU A 165 -11.07 22.65 -8.61
CA LEU A 165 -12.03 23.74 -8.53
C LEU A 165 -11.67 24.61 -7.33
N LYS A 166 -11.72 25.93 -7.49
CA LYS A 166 -11.45 26.84 -6.36
C LYS A 166 -12.29 28.11 -6.42
N THR A 167 -12.53 28.68 -5.25
CA THR A 167 -13.12 30.02 -5.09
C THR A 167 -12.05 31.10 -5.21
N ALA A 168 -12.47 32.36 -5.37
CA ALA A 168 -11.60 33.52 -5.39
C ALA A 168 -10.84 33.75 -4.08
N VAL A 169 -11.22 33.10 -2.97
CA VAL A 169 -10.50 33.15 -1.69
C VAL A 169 -9.10 32.55 -1.83
N ILE A 170 -8.94 31.51 -2.65
CA ILE A 170 -7.65 30.88 -2.92
C ILE A 170 -6.90 31.68 -3.99
N THR A 171 -6.04 32.58 -3.52
CA THR A 171 -5.22 33.45 -4.37
C THR A 171 -4.02 32.75 -5.00
N ALA A 172 -3.66 31.56 -4.53
CA ALA A 172 -2.59 30.77 -5.12
C ALA A 172 -2.90 30.47 -6.60
N THR A 173 -1.92 30.73 -7.48
CA THR A 173 -2.03 30.48 -8.92
C THR A 173 -1.35 29.17 -9.32
N ASP A 174 -0.39 28.69 -8.52
CA ASP A 174 0.27 27.41 -8.76
C ASP A 174 -0.64 26.26 -8.32
N SER A 175 -1.15 25.53 -9.31
CA SER A 175 -1.98 24.34 -9.14
C SER A 175 -1.31 23.28 -8.25
N TRP A 176 0.01 23.11 -8.33
CA TRP A 176 0.72 22.15 -7.48
C TRP A 176 0.74 22.57 -6.01
N ARG A 177 0.84 23.87 -5.75
CA ARG A 177 0.77 24.40 -4.38
C ARG A 177 -0.60 24.16 -3.77
N ILE A 178 -1.67 24.40 -4.52
CA ILE A 178 -3.06 24.14 -4.09
C ILE A 178 -3.24 22.64 -3.78
N TYR A 179 -2.78 21.78 -4.68
CA TYR A 179 -2.74 20.33 -4.47
C TYR A 179 -2.02 19.95 -3.17
N SER A 180 -0.83 20.53 -2.95
CA SER A 180 0.00 20.21 -1.79
C SER A 180 -0.66 20.64 -0.47
N GLU A 181 -1.29 21.82 -0.44
CA GLU A 181 -2.01 22.33 0.73
C GLU A 181 -3.24 21.47 1.07
N ALA A 182 -4.02 21.09 0.05
CA ALA A 182 -5.17 20.19 0.22
C ALA A 182 -4.75 18.78 0.67
N TYR A 183 -3.66 18.24 0.11
CA TYR A 183 -3.14 16.95 0.53
C TYR A 183 -2.63 16.99 1.98
N PHE A 184 -1.97 18.06 2.38
CA PHE A 184 -1.56 18.27 3.78
C PHE A 184 -2.76 18.31 4.74
N GLU A 185 -3.82 19.04 4.37
CA GLU A 185 -5.07 19.09 5.15
C GLU A 185 -5.67 17.69 5.31
N LYS A 186 -5.71 16.92 4.21
CA LYS A 186 -6.19 15.53 4.22
C LYS A 186 -5.39 14.65 5.17
N VAL A 187 -4.06 14.74 5.13
CA VAL A 187 -3.16 13.91 5.95
C VAL A 187 -3.34 14.20 7.45
N ILE A 188 -3.63 15.45 7.83
CA ILE A 188 -3.80 15.82 9.24
C ILE A 188 -5.18 15.47 9.76
N ASN A 189 -6.22 15.67 8.94
CA ASN A 189 -7.60 15.64 9.41
C ASN A 189 -8.32 14.32 9.12
N ASN A 190 -7.77 13.47 8.25
CA ASN A 190 -8.43 12.24 7.82
C ASN A 190 -7.53 11.02 7.99
N ASP A 191 -8.15 9.89 8.32
CA ASP A 191 -7.48 8.60 8.26
C ASP A 191 -7.11 8.27 6.81
N ILE A 192 -5.82 8.00 6.59
CA ILE A 192 -5.34 7.43 5.33
C ILE A 192 -5.61 5.93 5.41
N LEU A 193 -6.60 5.46 4.64
CA LEU A 193 -6.96 4.06 4.59
C LEU A 193 -5.77 3.22 4.14
N ILE A 194 -5.45 2.18 4.91
CA ILE A 194 -4.46 1.17 4.51
C ILE A 194 -5.04 0.39 3.32
N PRO A 195 -4.36 0.38 2.16
CA PRO A 195 -4.83 -0.35 0.99
C PRO A 195 -4.96 -1.85 1.27
N GLU A 196 -5.94 -2.49 0.63
CA GLU A 196 -6.23 -3.92 0.83
C GLU A 196 -5.01 -4.81 0.60
N GLU A 197 -4.17 -4.45 -0.37
CA GLU A 197 -2.94 -5.13 -0.73
C GLU A 197 -1.91 -5.14 0.40
N LEU A 198 -1.99 -4.19 1.33
CA LEU A 198 -1.14 -4.10 2.51
C LEU A 198 -1.80 -4.63 3.77
N LYS A 199 -3.13 -4.82 3.78
CA LYS A 199 -3.79 -5.42 4.94
C LYS A 199 -3.19 -6.80 5.24
N TYR A 200 -2.92 -7.05 6.51
CA TYR A 200 -2.34 -8.29 6.97
C TYR A 200 -3.19 -8.86 8.08
N ILE A 201 -3.94 -9.91 7.74
CA ILE A 201 -4.80 -10.63 8.69
C ILE A 201 -4.25 -12.05 8.77
N ASP A 202 -3.80 -12.44 9.95
CA ASP A 202 -3.25 -13.77 10.22
C ASP A 202 -3.75 -14.28 11.56
N SER A 203 -3.94 -15.59 11.65
CA SER A 203 -4.60 -16.22 12.80
C SER A 203 -3.61 -16.66 13.88
N ALA A 204 -2.38 -17.06 13.52
CA ALA A 204 -1.34 -17.48 14.47
C ALA A 204 0.08 -17.35 13.90
N LEU A 205 1.04 -16.94 14.75
CA LEU A 205 2.45 -16.78 14.36
C LEU A 205 3.16 -18.10 14.05
N CYS A 206 2.69 -19.22 14.61
CA CYS A 206 3.16 -20.57 14.33
C CYS A 206 2.00 -21.53 14.63
N THR A 207 1.84 -22.58 13.82
CA THR A 207 0.77 -23.57 13.99
C THR A 207 1.32 -24.86 14.57
N GLY A 208 0.63 -25.45 15.56
CA GLY A 208 1.01 -26.74 16.13
C GLY A 208 2.21 -26.72 17.10
N LEU A 209 2.62 -25.55 17.59
CA LEU A 209 3.68 -25.45 18.59
C LEU A 209 3.19 -25.88 19.98
N SER A 210 3.89 -26.83 20.60
CA SER A 210 3.76 -27.11 22.03
C SER A 210 4.91 -26.45 22.79
N PRO A 211 4.64 -25.64 23.83
CA PRO A 211 5.68 -25.14 24.72
C PRO A 211 6.49 -26.30 25.32
N ASP A 212 7.81 -26.16 25.29
CA ASP A 212 8.74 -27.01 26.03
C ASP A 212 9.08 -26.32 27.34
N TRP A 213 8.48 -26.79 28.44
CA TRP A 213 8.64 -26.22 29.79
C TRP A 213 10.08 -26.29 30.33
N ASN A 214 11.01 -26.94 29.63
CA ASN A 214 12.43 -26.92 29.98
C ASN A 214 13.20 -25.75 29.34
N ASN A 215 12.57 -24.97 28.48
CA ASN A 215 13.16 -23.77 27.89
C ASN A 215 13.13 -22.59 28.87
N SER A 216 14.18 -21.77 28.78
CA SER A 216 14.29 -20.51 29.53
C SER A 216 13.52 -19.37 28.86
N TYR A 217 12.20 -19.48 28.75
CA TYR A 217 11.35 -18.46 28.12
C TYR A 217 11.45 -17.09 28.80
N GLU A 218 11.71 -17.06 30.11
CA GLU A 218 11.89 -15.85 30.90
C GLU A 218 12.97 -14.93 30.35
N GLN A 219 13.96 -15.51 29.65
CA GLN A 219 15.03 -14.75 29.02
C GLN A 219 14.54 -13.91 27.82
N TYR A 220 13.36 -14.18 27.26
CA TYR A 220 12.86 -13.62 26.00
C TYR A 220 11.69 -12.64 26.18
N HIS A 221 11.37 -12.21 27.41
CA HIS A 221 10.24 -11.30 27.69
C HIS A 221 10.24 -10.02 26.84
N ASP A 222 11.39 -9.38 26.65
CA ASP A 222 11.49 -8.18 25.80
C ASP A 222 11.10 -8.48 24.34
N SER A 223 11.55 -9.62 23.80
CA SER A 223 11.12 -10.05 22.46
C SER A 223 9.66 -10.44 22.41
N PHE A 224 9.05 -10.95 23.49
CA PHE A 224 7.63 -11.28 23.52
C PHE A 224 6.75 -10.04 23.35
N ASN A 225 7.15 -8.90 23.92
CA ASN A 225 6.44 -7.64 23.71
C ASN A 225 6.45 -7.22 22.24
N ILE A 226 7.61 -7.32 21.57
CA ILE A 226 7.74 -7.02 20.14
C ILE A 226 6.96 -8.04 19.28
N ILE A 227 6.97 -9.32 19.66
CA ILE A 227 6.20 -10.37 19.00
C ILE A 227 4.70 -10.14 19.15
N ALA A 228 4.24 -9.66 20.30
CA ALA A 228 2.85 -9.28 20.52
C ALA A 228 2.45 -8.08 19.63
N ASP A 229 3.30 -7.05 19.54
CA ASP A 229 3.11 -5.94 18.60
C ASP A 229 3.06 -6.43 17.14
N MET A 230 3.95 -7.35 16.76
CA MET A 230 3.97 -7.96 15.43
C MET A 230 2.66 -8.69 15.12
N ARG A 231 2.09 -9.39 16.11
CA ARG A 231 0.80 -10.08 15.97
C ARG A 231 -0.36 -9.09 15.83
N ASN A 232 -0.31 -7.97 16.53
CA ASN A 232 -1.36 -6.95 16.53
C ASN A 232 -1.28 -5.99 15.33
N ALA A 233 -0.16 -5.97 14.60
CA ALA A 233 -0.01 -5.19 13.38
C ALA A 233 -0.98 -5.68 12.28
N ASN A 234 -1.85 -4.78 11.82
CA ASN A 234 -2.87 -5.02 10.81
C ASN A 234 -2.44 -4.66 9.38
N ASP A 235 -1.25 -4.08 9.22
CA ASP A 235 -0.64 -3.79 7.93
C ASP A 235 0.72 -4.49 7.75
N LEU A 236 1.04 -4.78 6.49
CA LEU A 236 2.21 -5.53 6.06
C LEU A 236 3.52 -4.82 6.41
N LEU A 237 3.59 -3.50 6.26
CA LEU A 237 4.82 -2.73 6.44
C LEU A 237 5.20 -2.69 7.92
N THR A 238 4.25 -2.35 8.80
CA THR A 238 4.43 -2.38 10.25
C THR A 238 4.79 -3.77 10.72
N ARG A 239 4.10 -4.81 10.24
CA ARG A 239 4.41 -6.19 10.63
C ARG A 239 5.81 -6.61 10.21
N PHE A 240 6.27 -6.20 9.04
CA PHE A 240 7.65 -6.43 8.58
C PHE A 240 8.66 -5.72 9.50
N LEU A 241 8.38 -4.48 9.92
CA LEU A 241 9.24 -3.75 10.86
C LEU A 241 9.30 -4.41 12.23
N LYS A 242 8.15 -4.82 12.79
CA LYS A 242 8.10 -5.52 14.08
C LYS A 242 8.85 -6.85 14.02
N MET A 243 8.72 -7.61 12.94
CA MET A 243 9.55 -8.80 12.69
C MET A 243 11.04 -8.46 12.68
N TYR A 244 11.44 -7.39 11.99
CA TYR A 244 12.84 -6.95 11.96
C TYR A 244 13.36 -6.55 13.35
N GLN A 245 12.55 -5.86 14.16
CA GLN A 245 12.92 -5.50 15.54
C GLN A 245 13.21 -6.73 16.41
N VAL A 246 12.51 -7.85 16.21
CA VAL A 246 12.84 -9.12 16.89
C VAL A 246 14.20 -9.65 16.41
N LEU A 247 14.49 -9.59 15.11
CA LEU A 247 15.80 -9.99 14.56
C LEU A 247 16.94 -9.10 15.06
N GLU A 248 16.70 -7.80 15.21
CA GLU A 248 17.64 -6.85 15.79
C GLU A 248 17.94 -7.23 17.25
N PHE A 249 16.91 -7.49 18.05
CA PHE A 249 17.08 -8.00 19.42
C PHE A 249 17.91 -9.29 19.46
N PHE A 250 17.64 -10.27 18.59
CA PHE A 250 18.43 -11.49 18.51
C PHE A 250 19.88 -11.23 18.08
N THR A 251 20.12 -10.28 17.19
CA THR A 251 21.46 -9.87 16.78
C THR A 251 22.25 -9.31 17.96
N PHE A 252 21.63 -8.44 18.77
CA PHE A 252 22.24 -7.93 19.99
C PHE A 252 22.56 -9.06 20.97
N ARG A 253 21.61 -9.96 21.26
CA ARG A 253 21.85 -11.10 22.15
C ARG A 253 23.03 -11.96 21.70
N LEU A 254 23.05 -12.32 20.41
CA LEU A 254 24.10 -13.17 19.84
C LEU A 254 25.50 -12.59 20.06
N LYS A 255 25.64 -11.26 19.98
CA LYS A 255 26.91 -10.56 20.16
C LYS A 255 27.25 -10.31 21.63
N LEU A 256 26.26 -10.20 22.52
CA LEU A 256 26.48 -10.00 23.95
C LEU A 256 26.88 -11.28 24.70
N ILE A 257 26.36 -12.45 24.30
CA ILE A 257 26.63 -13.73 24.98
C ILE A 257 28.14 -14.03 25.12
N PRO A 258 28.99 -13.90 24.09
CA PRO A 258 30.43 -14.10 24.25
C PRO A 258 31.08 -13.17 25.29
N LEU A 259 30.58 -11.94 25.46
CA LEU A 259 31.11 -10.98 26.44
C LEU A 259 30.84 -11.45 27.88
N THR A 260 29.73 -12.14 28.11
CA THR A 260 29.37 -12.64 29.44
C THR A 260 30.29 -13.75 29.94
N LYS A 261 31.05 -14.41 29.05
CA LYS A 261 31.90 -15.57 29.40
C LYS A 261 33.37 -15.20 29.67
N GLY A 262 33.79 -13.97 29.44
CA GLY A 262 35.23 -13.65 29.30
C GLY A 262 35.72 -12.37 29.95
N GLN A 263 34.98 -11.74 30.86
CA GLN A 263 35.36 -10.43 31.42
C GLN A 263 35.75 -10.51 32.88
N ALA A 264 36.95 -10.02 33.19
CA ALA A 264 37.51 -10.02 34.54
C ALA A 264 36.96 -8.89 35.42
N THR A 265 36.53 -7.75 34.85
CA THR A 265 36.08 -6.59 35.65
C THR A 265 34.86 -5.89 35.06
N ARG A 266 34.09 -5.21 35.93
CA ARG A 266 32.91 -4.42 35.52
C ARG A 266 33.21 -3.35 34.47
N ASN A 267 34.33 -2.63 34.60
CA ASN A 267 34.69 -1.55 33.67
C ASN A 267 35.05 -2.09 32.27
N SER A 268 35.77 -3.22 32.22
CA SER A 268 36.09 -3.90 30.96
C SER A 268 34.81 -4.39 30.26
N PHE A 269 33.86 -4.94 31.03
CA PHE A 269 32.57 -5.35 30.51
C PHE A 269 31.78 -4.17 29.91
N ILE A 270 31.62 -3.06 30.64
CA ILE A 270 30.90 -1.87 30.15
C ILE A 270 31.53 -1.32 28.88
N SER A 271 32.86 -1.23 28.83
CA SER A 271 33.60 -0.76 27.65
C SER A 271 33.34 -1.66 26.42
N ASN A 272 33.42 -2.98 26.61
CA ASN A 272 33.20 -3.94 25.53
C ASN A 272 31.75 -4.00 25.06
N VAL A 273 30.78 -3.81 25.96
CA VAL A 273 29.36 -3.66 25.59
C VAL A 273 29.16 -2.42 24.73
N ARG A 274 29.70 -1.26 25.13
CA ARG A 274 29.64 -0.03 24.32
C ARG A 274 30.26 -0.22 22.94
N HIS A 275 31.46 -0.78 22.88
CA HIS A 275 32.12 -1.10 21.61
C HIS A 275 31.28 -2.05 20.73
N THR A 276 30.61 -3.03 21.34
CA THR A 276 29.74 -3.97 20.62
C THR A 276 28.51 -3.28 20.06
N VAL A 277 27.87 -2.40 20.84
CA VAL A 277 26.74 -1.57 20.37
C VAL A 277 27.19 -0.69 19.21
N ASP A 278 28.35 -0.03 19.31
CA ASP A 278 28.90 0.79 18.22
C ASP A 278 29.21 -0.03 16.97
N THR A 279 29.72 -1.25 17.15
CA THR A 279 30.03 -2.18 16.04
C THR A 279 28.77 -2.63 15.33
N ILE A 280 27.71 -2.98 16.07
CA ILE A 280 26.41 -3.35 15.50
C ILE A 280 25.82 -2.16 14.74
N SER A 281 25.89 -0.96 15.34
CA SER A 281 25.34 0.26 14.73
C SER A 281 26.04 0.64 13.42
N LYS A 282 27.38 0.47 13.35
CA LYS A 282 28.16 0.75 12.13
C LYS A 282 28.11 -0.39 11.10
N GLY A 283 27.80 -1.61 11.54
CA GLY A 283 27.84 -2.84 10.74
C GLY A 283 26.56 -3.65 10.85
N GLU A 284 25.40 -2.97 10.79
CA GLU A 284 24.08 -3.56 11.06
C GLU A 284 23.81 -4.76 10.13
N LEU A 285 23.95 -4.56 8.81
CA LEU A 285 23.80 -5.62 7.81
C LEU A 285 24.72 -6.82 8.09
N LYS A 286 25.99 -6.55 8.41
CA LYS A 286 26.96 -7.61 8.67
C LYS A 286 26.60 -8.41 9.93
N SER A 287 26.12 -7.72 10.96
CA SER A 287 25.68 -8.34 12.21
C SER A 287 24.43 -9.20 11.99
N LEU A 288 23.49 -8.74 11.16
CA LEU A 288 22.31 -9.51 10.78
C LEU A 288 22.68 -10.73 9.92
N GLN A 289 23.62 -10.61 8.99
CA GLN A 289 24.13 -11.74 8.20
C GLN A 289 24.78 -12.81 9.11
N ASP A 290 25.53 -12.39 10.14
CA ASP A 290 26.11 -13.32 11.11
C ASP A 290 25.02 -14.05 11.91
N LEU A 291 23.93 -13.35 12.30
CA LEU A 291 22.76 -13.97 12.93
C LEU A 291 22.15 -15.04 12.02
N PHE A 292 21.93 -14.73 10.74
CA PHE A 292 21.35 -15.68 9.80
C PHE A 292 22.27 -16.86 9.52
N ALA A 293 23.58 -16.64 9.42
CA ALA A 293 24.54 -17.71 9.22
C ALA A 293 24.61 -18.67 10.41
N LYS A 294 24.43 -18.17 11.64
CA LYS A 294 24.57 -18.98 12.86
C LYS A 294 23.24 -19.54 13.37
N VAL A 295 22.21 -18.71 13.47
CA VAL A 295 20.90 -19.07 14.02
C VAL A 295 19.95 -19.53 12.93
N PHE A 296 19.83 -18.82 11.81
CA PHE A 296 18.87 -19.14 10.75
C PHE A 296 19.52 -19.84 9.53
N ASN A 297 20.48 -20.72 9.79
CA ASN A 297 21.41 -21.26 8.78
C ASN A 297 20.73 -22.05 7.65
N SER A 298 19.53 -22.57 7.87
CA SER A 298 18.74 -23.35 6.91
C SER A 298 17.58 -22.57 6.28
N ILE A 299 17.39 -21.29 6.63
CA ILE A 299 16.19 -20.52 6.27
C ILE A 299 15.90 -20.48 4.76
N HIS A 300 16.94 -20.39 3.94
CA HIS A 300 16.89 -20.37 2.48
C HIS A 300 16.39 -21.68 1.86
N ASN A 301 16.44 -22.78 2.62
CA ASN A 301 15.95 -24.11 2.24
C ASN A 301 14.53 -24.41 2.74
N THR A 302 13.90 -23.50 3.51
CA THR A 302 12.53 -23.67 4.01
C THR A 302 11.55 -23.88 2.86
N GLU A 303 10.65 -24.85 3.01
CA GLU A 303 9.59 -25.10 2.03
C GLU A 303 8.47 -24.07 2.18
N VAL A 304 8.11 -23.41 1.07
CA VAL A 304 7.15 -22.29 1.09
C VAL A 304 5.90 -22.52 0.24
N LYS A 305 5.67 -23.74 -0.27
CA LYS A 305 4.55 -24.03 -1.19
C LYS A 305 3.17 -23.64 -0.64
N ASN A 306 2.98 -23.79 0.68
CA ASN A 306 1.73 -23.48 1.40
C ASN A 306 1.67 -22.02 1.88
N LEU A 307 2.73 -21.23 1.67
CA LEU A 307 2.83 -19.85 2.12
C LEU A 307 2.68 -18.85 0.97
N VAL A 308 2.73 -19.33 -0.27
CA VAL A 308 2.61 -18.56 -1.52
C VAL A 308 1.16 -18.55 -1.99
N GLU A 309 0.74 -17.45 -2.62
CA GLU A 309 -0.59 -17.30 -3.22
C GLU A 309 -0.44 -17.11 -4.74
N PRO A 310 -1.07 -17.96 -5.58
CA PRO A 310 -1.82 -19.16 -5.21
C PRO A 310 -0.89 -20.26 -4.66
N ILE A 311 -1.47 -21.16 -3.84
CA ILE A 311 -0.76 -22.31 -3.26
C ILE A 311 -0.11 -23.13 -4.39
N GLN A 312 1.16 -23.46 -4.20
CA GLN A 312 1.93 -24.20 -5.20
C GLN A 312 1.77 -25.70 -4.99
N THR A 313 1.58 -26.46 -6.08
CA THR A 313 1.48 -27.92 -6.05
C THR A 313 2.84 -28.60 -5.88
N ASN A 314 3.90 -27.98 -6.40
CA ASN A 314 5.26 -28.48 -6.32
C ASN A 314 6.00 -27.91 -5.12
N ASN A 315 6.84 -28.73 -4.49
CA ASN A 315 7.72 -28.27 -3.42
C ASN A 315 8.64 -27.16 -3.96
N ILE A 316 8.61 -26.01 -3.28
CA ILE A 316 9.43 -24.86 -3.62
C ILE A 316 10.13 -24.37 -2.36
N LYS A 317 11.45 -24.24 -2.45
CA LYS A 317 12.29 -23.66 -1.39
C LYS A 317 12.20 -22.14 -1.42
N LEU A 318 12.37 -21.49 -0.27
CA LEU A 318 12.37 -20.04 -0.14
C LEU A 318 13.33 -19.38 -1.14
N SER A 319 14.59 -19.83 -1.21
CA SER A 319 15.58 -19.31 -2.17
C SER A 319 15.08 -19.35 -3.61
N LYS A 320 14.47 -20.47 -4.03
CA LYS A 320 13.92 -20.61 -5.38
C LYS A 320 12.76 -19.64 -5.61
N TYR A 321 11.82 -19.55 -4.67
CA TYR A 321 10.70 -18.61 -4.74
C TYR A 321 11.16 -17.16 -4.86
N LEU A 322 12.10 -16.74 -4.01
CA LEU A 322 12.62 -15.37 -4.01
C LEU A 322 13.29 -15.03 -5.36
N ASN A 323 14.10 -15.93 -5.91
CA ASN A 323 14.74 -15.68 -7.20
C ASN A 323 13.78 -15.68 -8.39
N GLN A 324 12.66 -16.39 -8.30
CA GLN A 324 11.63 -16.40 -9.34
C GLN A 324 10.71 -15.16 -9.27
N THR A 325 10.47 -14.66 -8.06
CA THR A 325 9.50 -13.57 -7.82
C THR A 325 10.15 -12.19 -7.92
N LEU A 326 11.42 -12.05 -7.51
CA LEU A 326 12.12 -10.77 -7.56
C LEU A 326 12.45 -10.39 -9.00
N THR A 327 11.72 -9.41 -9.52
CA THR A 327 11.97 -8.84 -10.85
C THR A 327 13.31 -8.11 -10.92
N ARG A 328 13.83 -7.92 -12.13
CA ARG A 328 15.08 -7.16 -12.35
C ARG A 328 14.96 -5.73 -11.82
N GLN A 329 13.80 -5.11 -11.99
CA GLN A 329 13.51 -3.76 -11.50
C GLN A 329 13.62 -3.69 -9.98
N ILE A 330 12.96 -4.61 -9.26
CA ILE A 330 13.04 -4.68 -7.79
C ILE A 330 14.48 -4.90 -7.32
N LYS A 331 15.20 -5.84 -7.95
CA LYS A 331 16.60 -6.09 -7.59
C LYS A 331 17.44 -4.84 -7.77
N SER A 332 17.16 -4.03 -8.79
CA SER A 332 17.83 -2.73 -8.97
C SER A 332 17.49 -1.75 -7.86
N ILE A 333 16.20 -1.63 -7.49
CA ILE A 333 15.73 -0.76 -6.40
C ILE A 333 16.43 -1.09 -5.08
N LEU A 334 16.57 -2.38 -4.77
CA LEU A 334 17.20 -2.84 -3.54
C LEU A 334 18.75 -2.85 -3.60
N GLY A 335 19.35 -2.52 -4.76
CA GLY A 335 20.79 -2.61 -4.97
C GLY A 335 21.34 -4.04 -5.00
N LEU A 336 20.50 -5.02 -5.35
CA LEU A 336 20.80 -6.46 -5.42
C LEU A 336 21.00 -6.95 -6.87
N THR A 337 21.38 -6.05 -7.78
CA THR A 337 21.55 -6.37 -9.21
C THR A 337 22.54 -7.53 -9.38
N ASN A 338 22.14 -8.55 -10.15
CA ASN A 338 22.89 -9.79 -10.39
C ASN A 338 23.14 -10.69 -9.17
N GLN A 339 22.57 -10.40 -8.01
CA GLN A 339 22.64 -11.29 -6.86
C GLN A 339 21.61 -12.43 -6.97
N ASN A 340 22.09 -13.65 -6.69
CA ASN A 340 21.27 -14.85 -6.56
C ASN A 340 21.11 -15.19 -5.07
N ILE A 341 19.87 -15.25 -4.59
CA ILE A 341 19.59 -15.54 -3.18
C ILE A 341 19.73 -17.03 -2.96
N SER A 342 20.90 -17.48 -2.51
CA SER A 342 21.24 -18.90 -2.41
C SER A 342 21.62 -19.35 -1.00
N ASN A 343 21.87 -18.42 -0.09
CA ASN A 343 22.34 -18.70 1.27
C ASN A 343 21.64 -17.79 2.30
N PRO A 344 21.78 -18.06 3.61
CA PRO A 344 21.14 -17.27 4.67
C PRO A 344 21.56 -15.79 4.67
N SER A 345 22.82 -15.50 4.36
CA SER A 345 23.33 -14.12 4.33
C SER A 345 22.65 -13.28 3.25
N ASN A 346 22.33 -13.86 2.08
CA ASN A 346 21.56 -13.16 1.06
C ASN A 346 20.11 -12.92 1.47
N VAL A 347 19.51 -13.84 2.24
CA VAL A 347 18.15 -13.63 2.80
C VAL A 347 18.17 -12.49 3.82
N ALA A 348 19.19 -12.45 4.69
CA ALA A 348 19.40 -11.34 5.63
C ALA A 348 19.55 -10.00 4.91
N GLU A 349 20.35 -9.95 3.84
CA GLU A 349 20.55 -8.74 3.04
C GLU A 349 19.25 -8.26 2.38
N LEU A 350 18.44 -9.18 1.82
CA LEU A 350 17.14 -8.83 1.28
C LEU A 350 16.22 -8.21 2.34
N ILE A 351 16.12 -8.85 3.52
CA ILE A 351 15.29 -8.35 4.63
C ILE A 351 15.76 -6.97 5.08
N TYR A 352 17.08 -6.78 5.21
CA TYR A 352 17.68 -5.51 5.57
C TYR A 352 17.34 -4.41 4.56
N LYS A 353 17.52 -4.67 3.26
CA LYS A 353 17.23 -3.69 2.20
C LYS A 353 15.75 -3.31 2.15
N ILE A 354 14.85 -4.28 2.32
CA ILE A 354 13.41 -4.00 2.42
C ILE A 354 13.13 -3.12 3.65
N ARG A 355 13.68 -3.46 4.82
CA ARG A 355 13.53 -2.63 6.02
C ARG A 355 14.03 -1.21 5.79
N CYS A 356 15.17 -1.03 5.13
CA CYS A 356 15.70 0.28 4.79
C CYS A 356 14.72 1.10 3.94
N CYS A 357 14.09 0.50 2.93
CA CYS A 357 13.05 1.17 2.14
C CYS A 357 11.82 1.55 2.99
N ILE A 358 11.49 0.80 4.05
CA ILE A 358 10.34 1.13 4.91
C ILE A 358 10.68 2.23 5.92
N VAL A 359 11.92 2.32 6.45
CA VAL A 359 12.25 3.26 7.54
C VAL A 359 13.07 4.48 7.13
N HIS A 360 13.87 4.38 6.07
CA HIS A 360 14.71 5.48 5.64
C HIS A 360 13.99 6.28 4.57
N SER A 361 13.96 7.59 4.80
CA SER A 361 13.31 8.59 3.95
C SER A 361 14.34 9.57 3.39
N LYS A 362 15.52 9.07 2.97
CA LYS A 362 16.43 9.94 2.22
C LYS A 362 15.75 10.26 0.90
N GLU A 363 15.74 11.54 0.52
CA GLU A 363 15.06 12.01 -0.71
C GLU A 363 15.54 11.29 -1.99
N SER A 364 16.74 10.69 -1.96
CA SER A 364 17.31 9.91 -3.06
C SER A 364 16.97 8.41 -3.05
N GLU A 365 16.25 7.91 -2.04
CA GLU A 365 15.94 6.49 -1.86
C GLU A 365 14.42 6.26 -1.92
N ILE A 366 14.00 5.11 -2.47
CA ILE A 366 12.57 4.75 -2.52
C ILE A 366 12.11 4.42 -1.09
N HIS A 367 11.10 5.17 -0.62
CA HIS A 367 10.47 4.96 0.67
C HIS A 367 9.11 4.27 0.51
N PHE A 368 8.93 3.10 1.13
CA PHE A 368 7.67 2.35 1.02
C PHE A 368 6.63 2.92 1.97
N THR A 369 5.53 3.40 1.38
CA THR A 369 4.37 3.93 2.11
C THR A 369 3.09 3.31 1.54
N PRO A 370 1.96 3.39 2.27
CA PRO A 370 0.66 3.02 1.72
C PRO A 370 0.30 3.73 0.40
N ASN A 371 0.87 4.92 0.15
CA ASN A 371 0.46 5.77 -0.95
C ASN A 371 1.26 5.59 -2.25
N ASN A 372 2.33 4.79 -2.24
CA ASN A 372 3.15 4.48 -3.42
C ASN A 372 3.30 2.98 -3.70
N ILE A 373 2.26 2.18 -3.41
CA ILE A 373 2.23 0.72 -3.65
C ILE A 373 2.67 0.34 -5.07
N SER A 374 2.32 1.14 -6.08
CA SER A 374 2.73 0.89 -7.47
C SER A 374 4.23 0.73 -7.65
N GLU A 375 5.06 1.36 -6.80
CA GLU A 375 6.52 1.30 -6.87
C GLU A 375 7.09 -0.02 -6.35
N TYR A 376 6.37 -0.72 -5.47
CA TYR A 376 6.85 -1.92 -4.80
C TYR A 376 5.84 -3.07 -4.74
N LYS A 377 4.75 -3.01 -5.53
CA LYS A 377 3.68 -4.01 -5.57
C LYS A 377 4.21 -5.44 -5.72
N ASP A 378 5.25 -5.63 -6.52
CA ASP A 378 5.85 -6.94 -6.79
C ASP A 378 6.64 -7.48 -5.58
N LEU A 379 7.00 -6.63 -4.60
CA LEU A 379 7.60 -7.04 -3.33
C LEU A 379 6.58 -7.48 -2.29
N ILE A 380 5.31 -7.12 -2.42
CA ILE A 380 4.26 -7.47 -1.45
C ILE A 380 4.20 -9.00 -1.22
N PRO A 381 4.14 -9.86 -2.25
CA PRO A 381 4.16 -11.32 -2.06
C PRO A 381 5.46 -11.83 -1.43
N VAL A 382 6.59 -11.18 -1.72
CA VAL A 382 7.89 -11.52 -1.14
C VAL A 382 7.90 -11.21 0.36
N MET A 383 7.45 -10.02 0.76
CA MET A 383 7.35 -9.61 2.16
C MET A 383 6.42 -10.53 2.94
N ARG A 384 5.26 -10.90 2.37
CA ARG A 384 4.31 -11.82 3.01
C ARG A 384 4.93 -13.18 3.32
N VAL A 385 5.64 -13.78 2.36
CA VAL A 385 6.32 -15.06 2.54
C VAL A 385 7.48 -14.96 3.53
N LEU A 386 8.29 -13.90 3.44
CA LEU A 386 9.38 -13.67 4.39
C LEU A 386 8.86 -13.55 5.82
N ILE A 387 7.81 -12.76 6.06
CA ILE A 387 7.18 -12.65 7.38
C ILE A 387 6.77 -14.03 7.90
N LYS A 388 6.03 -14.81 7.11
CA LYS A 388 5.55 -16.15 7.52
C LYS A 388 6.70 -17.11 7.84
N VAL A 389 7.76 -17.12 7.02
CA VAL A 389 8.91 -18.01 7.24
C VAL A 389 9.73 -17.60 8.46
N ILE A 390 9.99 -16.30 8.62
CA ILE A 390 10.82 -15.77 9.71
C ILE A 390 10.07 -15.82 11.04
N GLN A 391 8.77 -15.49 11.09
CA GLN A 391 7.99 -15.59 12.34
C GLN A 391 7.97 -17.03 12.87
N ASN A 392 7.79 -18.02 12.00
CA ASN A 392 7.85 -19.43 12.38
C ASN A 392 9.24 -19.76 12.94
N SER A 393 10.29 -19.33 12.24
CA SER A 393 11.68 -19.61 12.64
C SER A 393 12.08 -18.92 13.96
N ILE A 394 11.55 -17.74 14.25
CA ILE A 394 11.71 -17.04 15.53
C ILE A 394 11.11 -17.88 16.63
N VAL A 395 9.84 -18.29 16.47
CA VAL A 395 9.11 -19.09 17.47
C VAL A 395 9.81 -20.43 17.69
N GLU A 396 10.21 -21.14 16.64
CA GLU A 396 10.96 -22.40 16.72
C GLU A 396 12.32 -22.22 17.41
N THR A 397 13.01 -21.11 17.18
CA THR A 397 14.30 -20.83 17.82
C THR A 397 14.15 -20.61 19.32
N ILE A 398 13.12 -19.87 19.75
CA ILE A 398 12.83 -19.67 21.18
C ILE A 398 12.36 -20.99 21.82
N ASN A 399 11.62 -21.82 21.09
CA ASN A 399 11.07 -23.07 21.59
C ASN A 399 12.05 -24.27 21.53
N ASN A 400 13.32 -24.06 21.20
CA ASN A 400 14.30 -25.13 21.00
C ASN A 400 15.36 -25.17 22.11
N SER A 401 15.17 -26.10 23.06
CA SER A 401 16.06 -26.33 24.22
C SER A 401 17.48 -26.77 23.83
N GLY A 402 17.66 -27.28 22.62
CA GLY A 402 18.96 -27.65 22.07
C GLY A 402 19.75 -26.48 21.46
N LYS A 403 19.12 -25.33 21.21
CA LYS A 403 19.72 -24.22 20.44
C LYS A 403 20.03 -23.01 21.31
N LYS A 404 21.10 -23.13 22.08
CA LYS A 404 21.51 -22.15 23.11
C LYS A 404 22.30 -20.95 22.58
N ASP A 405 22.28 -20.69 21.28
CA ASP A 405 23.06 -19.60 20.66
C ASP A 405 22.62 -18.20 21.12
N LEU A 406 21.39 -18.08 21.65
CA LEU A 406 20.76 -16.84 22.09
C LEU A 406 20.45 -16.80 23.60
N GLU A 407 20.81 -17.86 24.34
CA GLU A 407 20.59 -17.98 25.77
C GLU A 407 21.83 -17.56 26.56
N PHE A 408 21.63 -16.76 27.60
CA PHE A 408 22.67 -16.50 28.59
C PHE A 408 22.81 -17.72 29.51
N GLN A 409 24.05 -18.03 29.91
CA GLN A 409 24.34 -19.22 30.73
C GLN A 409 23.99 -19.05 32.22
N SER A 410 23.86 -17.81 32.70
CA SER A 410 23.52 -17.50 34.08
C SER A 410 22.59 -16.29 34.16
N GLU A 411 21.71 -16.29 35.17
CA GLU A 411 20.83 -15.15 35.48
C GLU A 411 21.61 -13.91 35.97
N SER A 412 22.77 -14.14 36.58
CA SER A 412 23.67 -13.10 37.08
C SER A 412 25.05 -13.19 36.43
N MET A 413 25.63 -12.05 36.05
CA MET A 413 27.04 -12.00 35.66
C MET A 413 27.91 -11.68 36.87
N LEU A 414 28.84 -12.58 37.20
CA LEU A 414 29.88 -12.34 38.20
C LEU A 414 30.95 -11.44 37.56
N LEU A 415 30.88 -10.14 37.86
CA LEU A 415 31.90 -9.16 37.49
C LEU A 415 32.73 -8.86 38.74
N TYR A 416 34.05 -9.06 38.71
CA TYR A 416 34.95 -8.70 39.82
C TYR A 416 35.20 -7.18 39.90
#